data_AF-A0A934YEN2-F1
#
_entry.id   AF-A0A934YEN2-F1
#
_cell.length_a   1.000
_cell.length_b   1.000
_cell.length_c   1.000
_cell.angle_alpha   90.00
_cell.angle_beta   90.00
_cell.angle_gamma   90.00
#
_symmetry.space_group_name_H-M   'P 1'
#
loop_
_entity.id
_entity.type
_entity.pdbx_description
1 polymer ?
#
loop_
_entity_poly.entity_id
_entity_poly.type
_entity_poly.pdbx_seq_one_letter_code
_entity_poly.pdbx_strand_id
1 'polypeptide(L)'
;MRSQLIKRRDEFLRAIEIGDLIVKNSDWTEARKVNHFEYSQTNINYASGSNLKAVSLNSTISTYFIIWNESVSVECELFWQALEHEGLKFLRKEPLRFALKKGWFYNVHEAIEIRINWDAVIEGKYLESRYSAKEIEFLNNLIKAEELKRVKEIRLALTKKKITFRNILRFGDSMAYLRQCGLIKKYFTFWEIDEVIQIWKHTGPN
;
A
#
# COMPACT_ATOMS: atom_id res chain seq x y z
N MET A 1 22.21 7.17 26.94
CA MET A 1 21.16 6.15 26.66
C MET A 1 19.76 6.60 27.07
N ARG A 2 19.49 6.95 28.34
CA ARG A 2 18.14 7.36 28.78
C ARG A 2 17.61 8.62 28.07
N SER A 3 18.46 9.62 27.83
CA SER A 3 18.10 10.84 27.08
C SER A 3 17.73 10.58 25.61
N GLN A 4 18.44 9.68 24.93
CA GLN A 4 18.14 9.29 23.54
C GLN A 4 16.83 8.51 23.44
N LEU A 5 16.55 7.64 24.43
CA LEU A 5 15.30 6.90 24.50
C LEU A 5 14.09 7.83 24.70
N ILE A 6 14.20 8.81 25.60
CA ILE A 6 13.17 9.82 25.84
C ILE A 6 12.94 10.63 24.56
N LYS A 7 14.02 11.16 23.96
CA LYS A 7 13.90 11.91 22.70
C LYS A 7 13.21 11.08 21.60
N ARG A 8 13.59 9.82 21.44
CA ARG A 8 13.00 8.94 20.42
C ARG A 8 11.52 8.65 20.68
N ARG A 9 11.13 8.52 21.95
CA ARG A 9 9.73 8.38 22.35
C ARG A 9 8.96 9.66 21.99
N ASP A 10 9.50 10.82 22.31
CA ASP A 10 8.82 12.10 22.05
C ASP A 10 8.66 12.34 20.53
N GLU A 11 9.69 12.02 19.73
CA GLU A 11 9.60 12.00 18.26
C GLU A 11 8.50 11.04 17.77
N PHE A 12 8.34 9.88 18.40
CA PHE A 12 7.34 8.89 18.04
C PHE A 12 5.92 9.35 18.38
N LEU A 13 5.72 9.88 19.58
CA LEU A 13 4.43 10.46 19.98
C LEU A 13 4.03 11.59 19.05
N ARG A 14 5.00 12.45 18.67
CA ARG A 14 4.76 13.50 17.68
C ARG A 14 4.37 12.97 16.31
N ALA A 15 5.01 11.89 15.85
CA ALA A 15 4.61 11.23 14.62
C ALA A 15 3.17 10.70 14.69
N ILE A 16 2.75 10.13 15.83
CA ILE A 16 1.36 9.67 16.01
C ILE A 16 0.38 10.85 15.91
N GLU A 17 0.66 11.97 16.58
CA GLU A 17 -0.19 13.16 16.52
C GLU A 17 -0.37 13.70 15.09
N ILE A 18 0.72 13.71 14.30
CA ILE A 18 0.68 14.11 12.89
C ILE A 18 -0.20 13.14 12.09
N GLY A 19 -0.03 11.83 12.31
CA GLY A 19 -0.84 10.79 11.68
C GLY A 19 -2.33 10.95 11.98
N ASP A 20 -2.68 11.12 13.25
CA ASP A 20 -4.05 11.31 13.71
C ASP A 20 -4.67 12.57 13.09
N LEU A 21 -3.92 13.67 13.01
CA LEU A 21 -4.38 14.91 12.39
C LEU A 21 -4.68 14.72 10.90
N ILE A 22 -3.82 14.01 10.17
CA ILE A 22 -4.01 13.73 8.74
C ILE A 22 -5.24 12.84 8.54
N VAL A 23 -5.36 11.74 9.30
CA VAL A 23 -6.47 10.80 9.18
C VAL A 23 -7.80 11.44 9.57
N LYS A 24 -7.81 12.32 10.56
CA LYS A 24 -9.02 13.07 10.93
C LYS A 24 -9.61 13.85 9.75
N ASN A 25 -8.74 14.41 8.91
CA ASN A 25 -9.11 15.26 7.78
C ASN A 25 -9.11 14.51 6.43
N SER A 26 -8.91 13.19 6.41
CA SER A 26 -8.83 12.42 5.18
C SER A 26 -10.18 11.91 4.67
N ASP A 27 -10.19 11.39 3.45
CA ASP A 27 -11.34 10.70 2.84
C ASP A 27 -11.39 9.20 3.18
N TRP A 28 -10.62 8.75 4.17
CA TRP A 28 -10.67 7.37 4.63
C TRP A 28 -12.07 7.01 5.13
N THR A 29 -12.47 5.76 4.90
CA THR A 29 -13.74 5.25 5.42
C THR A 29 -13.77 5.33 6.94
N GLU A 30 -14.96 5.51 7.51
CA GLU A 30 -15.10 5.62 8.96
C GLU A 30 -14.51 4.42 9.70
N ALA A 31 -14.74 3.20 9.19
CA ALA A 31 -14.14 1.98 9.75
C ALA A 31 -12.60 2.03 9.74
N ARG A 32 -11.99 2.57 8.67
CA ARG A 32 -10.54 2.71 8.57
C ARG A 32 -10.02 3.79 9.53
N LYS A 33 -10.74 4.90 9.70
CA LYS A 33 -10.42 5.95 10.67
C LYS A 33 -10.49 5.43 12.11
N VAL A 34 -11.55 4.73 12.48
CA VAL A 34 -11.70 4.11 13.81
C VAL A 34 -10.53 3.17 14.10
N ASN A 35 -10.23 2.25 13.18
CA ASN A 35 -9.10 1.33 13.34
C ASN A 35 -7.77 2.08 13.51
N HIS A 36 -7.57 3.18 12.77
CA HIS A 36 -6.37 4.01 12.92
C HIS A 36 -6.27 4.62 14.32
N PHE A 37 -7.33 5.27 14.81
CA PHE A 37 -7.31 5.93 16.12
C PHE A 37 -7.18 4.95 17.28
N GLU A 38 -7.83 3.78 17.23
CA GLU A 38 -7.64 2.70 18.21
C GLU A 38 -6.19 2.21 18.24
N TYR A 39 -5.59 2.10 17.05
CA TYR A 39 -4.21 1.70 16.91
C TYR A 39 -3.24 2.79 17.42
N SER A 40 -3.48 4.06 17.10
CA SER A 40 -2.73 5.21 17.63
C SER A 40 -2.79 5.25 19.16
N GLN A 41 -3.99 5.12 19.74
CA GLN A 41 -4.16 5.12 21.20
C GLN A 41 -3.41 3.96 21.87
N THR A 42 -3.43 2.78 21.26
CA THR A 42 -2.66 1.62 21.74
C THR A 42 -1.16 1.93 21.76
N ASN A 43 -0.62 2.52 20.68
CA ASN A 43 0.79 2.89 20.60
C ASN A 43 1.17 4.01 21.59
N ILE A 44 0.31 5.00 21.81
CA ILE A 44 0.49 6.06 22.82
C ILE A 44 0.58 5.47 24.22
N ASN A 45 -0.34 4.57 24.57
CA ASN A 45 -0.37 3.91 25.88
C ASN A 45 0.93 3.13 26.13
N TYR A 46 1.42 2.40 25.11
CA TYR A 46 2.69 1.69 25.18
C TYR A 46 3.89 2.64 25.33
N ALA A 47 3.95 3.70 24.53
CA ALA A 47 5.06 4.66 24.54
C ALA A 47 5.11 5.48 25.85
N SER A 48 3.96 5.67 26.52
CA SER A 48 3.84 6.44 27.77
C SER A 48 4.12 5.62 29.03
N GLY A 49 4.32 4.30 28.92
CA GLY A 49 4.55 3.40 30.05
C GLY A 49 5.85 3.68 30.82
N SER A 50 5.83 3.46 32.13
CA SER A 50 6.95 3.74 33.06
C SER A 50 8.18 2.85 32.87
N ASN A 51 8.04 1.68 32.23
CA ASN A 51 9.11 0.68 32.02
C ASN A 51 9.48 0.51 30.53
N LEU A 52 9.48 1.60 29.76
CA LEU A 52 9.80 1.56 28.34
C LEU A 52 11.26 1.12 28.09
N LYS A 53 11.44 -0.02 27.43
CA LYS A 53 12.75 -0.49 26.92
C LYS A 53 12.94 -0.04 25.48
N ALA A 54 14.18 0.26 25.09
CA ALA A 54 14.50 0.69 23.72
C ALA A 54 14.05 -0.31 22.63
N VAL A 55 14.21 -1.61 22.90
CA VAL A 55 13.78 -2.68 21.98
C VAL A 55 12.27 -2.66 21.78
N SER A 56 11.51 -2.52 22.87
CA SER A 56 10.05 -2.43 22.83
C SER A 56 9.60 -1.20 22.06
N LEU A 57 10.18 -0.03 22.33
CA LEU A 57 9.86 1.20 21.59
C LEU A 57 10.14 1.06 20.09
N ASN A 58 11.28 0.49 19.71
CA ASN A 58 11.63 0.31 18.30
C ASN A 58 10.69 -0.68 17.60
N SER A 59 10.24 -1.72 18.29
CA SER A 59 9.24 -2.66 17.77
C SER A 59 7.88 -1.96 17.55
N THR A 60 7.43 -1.19 18.54
CA THR A 60 6.20 -0.39 18.47
C THR A 60 6.25 0.62 17.33
N ILE A 61 7.35 1.40 17.22
CA ILE A 61 7.62 2.30 16.10
C ILE A 61 7.52 1.53 14.78
N SER A 62 8.26 0.43 14.63
CA SER A 62 8.30 -0.32 13.38
C SER A 62 6.92 -0.79 12.94
N THR A 63 6.09 -1.21 13.91
CA THR A 63 4.72 -1.68 13.66
C THR A 63 3.80 -0.51 13.29
N TYR A 64 3.90 0.62 13.99
CA TYR A 64 3.13 1.82 13.68
C TYR A 64 3.38 2.31 12.25
N PHE A 65 4.65 2.33 11.83
CA PHE A 65 5.03 2.77 10.50
C PHE A 65 4.67 1.79 9.37
N ILE A 66 4.11 0.61 9.66
CA ILE A 66 3.66 -0.32 8.60
C ILE A 66 2.62 0.34 7.71
N ILE A 67 1.55 0.91 8.29
CA ILE A 67 0.45 1.53 7.52
C ILE A 67 0.94 2.66 6.62
N TRP A 68 1.89 3.46 7.11
CA TRP A 68 2.46 4.60 6.41
C TRP A 68 3.48 4.21 5.33
N ASN A 69 3.99 2.98 5.37
CA ASN A 69 5.01 2.46 4.45
C ASN A 69 4.43 1.56 3.35
N GLU A 70 3.31 0.89 3.60
CA GLU A 70 2.75 -0.12 2.69
C GLU A 70 1.83 0.48 1.62
N SER A 71 1.45 1.75 1.76
CA SER A 71 0.59 2.44 0.80
C SER A 71 1.29 3.63 0.15
N VAL A 72 0.79 4.00 -1.03
CA VAL A 72 1.16 5.23 -1.76
C VAL A 72 -0.12 6.05 -1.89
N SER A 73 -0.72 6.43 -0.75
CA SER A 73 -1.90 7.28 -0.67
C SER A 73 -1.51 8.74 -0.42
N VAL A 74 -2.44 9.66 -0.70
CA VAL A 74 -2.26 11.09 -0.40
C VAL A 74 -1.93 11.30 1.08
N GLU A 75 -2.62 10.62 1.99
CA GLU A 75 -2.38 10.70 3.44
C GLU A 75 -0.97 10.23 3.80
N CYS A 76 -0.48 9.16 3.16
CA CYS A 76 0.87 8.67 3.41
C CYS A 76 1.92 9.69 2.93
N GLU A 77 1.72 10.31 1.77
CA GLU A 77 2.64 11.35 1.29
C GLU A 77 2.63 12.58 2.21
N LEU A 78 1.45 13.06 2.61
CA LEU A 78 1.30 14.16 3.56
C LEU A 78 1.98 13.85 4.90
N PHE A 79 1.83 12.62 5.39
CA PHE A 79 2.44 12.18 6.64
C PHE A 79 3.95 12.25 6.57
N TRP A 80 4.56 11.67 5.52
CA TRP A 80 6.01 11.70 5.37
C TRP A 80 6.55 13.12 5.15
N GLN A 81 5.85 13.97 4.40
CA GLN A 81 6.22 15.38 4.23
C GLN A 81 6.17 16.14 5.57
N ALA A 82 5.15 15.90 6.40
CA ALA A 82 5.04 16.51 7.72
C ALA A 82 6.17 16.06 8.66
N LEU A 83 6.53 14.77 8.66
CA LEU A 83 7.68 14.28 9.44
C LEU A 83 8.99 14.94 8.99
N GLU A 84 9.21 15.09 7.68
CA GLU A 84 10.40 15.74 7.14
C GLU A 84 10.45 17.23 7.51
N HIS A 85 9.33 17.94 7.36
CA HIS A 85 9.22 19.36 7.72
C HIS A 85 9.48 19.61 9.22
N GLU A 86 9.06 18.70 10.09
CA GLU A 86 9.34 18.77 11.54
C GLU A 86 10.72 18.22 11.93
N GLY A 87 11.53 17.74 10.97
CA GLY A 87 12.86 17.22 11.22
C GLY A 87 12.88 15.87 11.97
N LEU A 88 11.78 15.11 11.92
CA LEU A 88 11.64 13.83 12.59
C LEU A 88 12.36 12.72 11.79
N LYS A 89 13.38 12.10 12.40
CA LYS A 89 14.29 11.17 11.73
C LYS A 89 13.73 9.73 11.71
N PHE A 90 12.64 9.51 11.00
CA PHE A 90 12.12 8.17 10.71
C PHE A 90 12.50 7.75 9.29
N LEU A 91 12.76 6.45 9.09
CA LEU A 91 13.10 5.91 7.79
C LEU A 91 11.83 5.45 7.07
N ARG A 92 11.56 6.07 5.92
CA ARG A 92 10.52 5.65 5.00
C ARG A 92 10.96 4.44 4.18
N LYS A 93 10.09 3.44 4.03
CA LYS A 93 10.23 2.42 2.99
C LYS A 93 9.78 3.01 1.66
N GLU A 94 10.55 2.74 0.62
CA GLU A 94 10.42 3.38 -0.69
C GLU A 94 9.97 2.39 -1.77
N PRO A 95 8.69 1.96 -1.77
CA PRO A 95 8.17 0.99 -2.74
C PRO A 95 8.30 1.49 -4.19
N LEU A 96 8.06 2.78 -4.42
CA LEU A 96 8.23 3.36 -5.76
C LEU A 96 9.69 3.39 -6.22
N ARG A 97 10.66 3.62 -5.32
CA ARG A 97 12.09 3.50 -5.66
C ARG A 97 12.47 2.07 -5.99
N PHE A 98 11.92 1.10 -5.26
CA PHE A 98 12.10 -0.31 -5.59
C PHE A 98 11.58 -0.59 -7.00
N ALA A 99 10.34 -0.18 -7.30
CA ALA A 99 9.72 -0.37 -8.60
C ALA A 99 10.50 0.32 -9.74
N LEU A 100 10.99 1.54 -9.52
CA LEU A 100 11.87 2.25 -10.47
C LEU A 100 13.16 1.46 -10.77
N LYS A 101 13.82 0.96 -9.72
CA LYS A 101 15.09 0.24 -9.85
C LYS A 101 14.91 -1.13 -10.49
N LYS A 102 13.81 -1.82 -10.20
CA LYS A 102 13.59 -3.22 -10.57
C LYS A 102 12.73 -3.40 -11.81
N GLY A 103 11.88 -2.43 -12.14
CA GLY A 103 10.92 -2.52 -13.23
C GLY A 103 9.74 -3.45 -12.93
N TRP A 104 9.45 -3.72 -11.66
CA TRP A 104 8.28 -4.50 -11.21
C TRP A 104 7.92 -4.17 -9.75
N PHE A 105 6.66 -4.38 -9.39
CA PHE A 105 6.15 -4.24 -8.01
C PHE A 105 6.40 -5.50 -7.21
N TYR A 106 6.81 -5.36 -5.95
CA TYR A 106 7.28 -6.47 -5.15
C TYR A 106 6.23 -7.60 -5.00
N ASN A 107 4.97 -7.23 -4.80
CA ASN A 107 3.85 -8.16 -4.68
C ASN A 107 2.55 -7.52 -5.21
N VAL A 108 1.48 -8.33 -5.25
CA VAL A 108 0.17 -7.89 -5.75
C VAL A 108 -0.48 -6.83 -4.87
N HIS A 109 -0.28 -6.86 -3.55
CA HIS A 109 -0.86 -5.88 -2.63
C HIS A 109 -0.28 -4.49 -2.86
N GLU A 110 1.05 -4.38 -3.02
CA GLU A 110 1.72 -3.13 -3.39
C GLU A 110 1.21 -2.61 -4.73
N ALA A 111 1.08 -3.49 -5.73
CA ALA A 111 0.57 -3.10 -7.04
C ALA A 111 -0.89 -2.59 -6.99
N ILE A 112 -1.74 -3.20 -6.15
CA ILE A 112 -3.13 -2.77 -5.92
C ILE A 112 -3.16 -1.40 -5.25
N GLU A 113 -2.44 -1.24 -4.14
CA GLU A 113 -2.39 0.02 -3.38
C GLU A 113 -1.91 1.17 -4.26
N ILE A 114 -0.84 0.96 -5.02
CA ILE A 114 -0.35 1.96 -5.97
C ILE A 114 -1.44 2.27 -6.99
N ARG A 115 -2.02 1.26 -7.66
CA ARG A 115 -2.99 1.47 -8.73
C ARG A 115 -4.24 2.24 -8.29
N ILE A 116 -4.73 1.97 -7.08
CA ILE A 116 -5.93 2.62 -6.51
C ILE A 116 -5.66 4.10 -6.22
N ASN A 117 -4.48 4.43 -5.70
CA ASN A 117 -4.18 5.77 -5.20
C ASN A 117 -3.41 6.66 -6.20
N TRP A 118 -2.85 6.07 -7.27
CA TRP A 118 -1.90 6.74 -8.14
C TRP A 118 -2.39 8.05 -8.74
N ASP A 119 -3.63 8.05 -9.27
CA ASP A 119 -4.17 9.23 -9.96
C ASP A 119 -4.28 10.42 -8.99
N ALA A 120 -4.84 10.20 -7.79
CA ALA A 120 -4.94 11.24 -6.75
C ALA A 120 -3.56 11.75 -6.29
N VAL A 121 -2.58 10.85 -6.15
CA VAL A 121 -1.23 11.22 -5.73
C VAL A 121 -0.50 12.06 -6.79
N ILE A 122 -0.68 11.74 -8.07
CA ILE A 122 -0.09 12.50 -9.17
C ILE A 122 -0.77 13.85 -9.36
N GLU A 123 -2.11 13.90 -9.33
CA GLU A 123 -2.88 15.14 -9.47
C GLU A 123 -2.54 16.15 -8.36
N GLY A 124 -2.36 15.66 -7.12
CA GLY A 124 -1.96 16.48 -5.99
C GLY A 124 -0.47 16.85 -5.95
N LYS A 125 0.33 16.42 -6.94
CA LYS A 125 1.76 16.74 -7.08
C LYS A 125 2.63 16.31 -5.89
N TYR A 126 2.16 15.37 -5.09
CA TYR A 126 2.84 14.95 -3.85
C TYR A 126 4.19 14.25 -4.10
N LEU A 127 4.46 13.83 -5.34
CA LEU A 127 5.68 13.14 -5.74
C LEU A 127 6.72 14.04 -6.43
N GLU A 128 6.38 15.26 -6.85
CA GLU A 128 7.25 16.11 -7.68
C GLU A 128 8.55 16.55 -6.96
N SER A 129 8.51 16.66 -5.62
CA SER A 129 9.70 16.97 -4.82
C SER A 129 10.69 15.80 -4.70
N ARG A 130 10.23 14.58 -4.98
CA ARG A 130 10.99 13.35 -4.73
C ARG A 130 11.36 12.65 -6.02
N TYR A 131 10.53 12.73 -7.05
CA TYR A 131 10.70 12.01 -8.30
C TYR A 131 10.77 12.99 -9.47
N SER A 132 11.72 12.76 -10.36
CA SER A 132 11.79 13.50 -11.62
C SER A 132 10.60 13.14 -12.51
N ALA A 133 10.25 14.04 -13.45
CA ALA A 133 9.20 13.79 -14.43
C ALA A 133 9.40 12.47 -15.21
N LYS A 134 10.65 12.12 -15.55
CA LYS A 134 10.98 10.86 -16.24
C LYS A 134 10.71 9.62 -15.36
N GLU A 135 10.99 9.72 -14.07
CA GLU A 135 10.70 8.63 -13.13
C GLU A 135 9.19 8.45 -12.94
N ILE A 136 8.45 9.55 -12.84
CA ILE A 136 6.98 9.53 -12.78
C ILE A 136 6.40 8.92 -14.06
N GLU A 137 6.91 9.30 -15.23
CA GLU A 137 6.50 8.72 -16.52
C GLU A 137 6.79 7.21 -16.58
N PHE A 138 7.97 6.78 -16.10
CA PHE A 138 8.31 5.36 -16.02
C PHE A 138 7.33 4.59 -15.13
N LEU A 139 7.02 5.12 -13.94
CA LEU A 139 6.06 4.49 -13.02
C LEU A 139 4.66 4.41 -13.62
N ASN A 140 4.20 5.46 -14.30
CA ASN A 140 2.94 5.45 -15.05
C ASN A 140 2.89 4.29 -16.06
N ASN A 141 3.97 4.11 -16.82
CA ASN A 141 4.06 3.03 -17.81
C ASN A 141 4.11 1.66 -17.14
N LEU A 142 4.81 1.53 -16.01
CA LEU A 142 4.88 0.29 -15.25
C LEU A 142 3.51 -0.13 -14.69
N ILE A 143 2.75 0.81 -14.14
CA ILE A 143 1.38 0.55 -13.64
C ILE A 143 0.48 0.05 -14.77
N LYS A 144 0.50 0.72 -15.92
CA LYS A 144 -0.27 0.30 -17.11
C LYS A 144 0.16 -1.08 -17.61
N ALA A 145 1.45 -1.36 -17.65
CA ALA A 145 1.97 -2.66 -18.07
C ALA A 145 1.52 -3.78 -17.12
N GLU A 146 1.52 -3.53 -15.80
CA GLU A 146 1.03 -4.47 -14.81
C GLU A 146 -0.47 -4.76 -14.98
N GLU A 147 -1.29 -3.72 -15.18
CA GLU A 147 -2.72 -3.85 -15.49
C GLU A 147 -2.97 -4.76 -16.71
N LEU A 148 -2.29 -4.50 -17.83
CA LEU A 148 -2.44 -5.29 -19.06
C LEU A 148 -1.95 -6.74 -18.90
N LYS A 149 -0.87 -6.94 -18.13
CA LYS A 149 -0.37 -8.28 -17.79
C LYS A 149 -1.43 -9.07 -17.02
N ARG A 150 -2.11 -8.48 -16.03
CA ARG A 150 -3.19 -9.16 -15.28
C ARG A 150 -4.38 -9.51 -16.18
N VAL A 151 -4.79 -8.60 -17.07
CA VAL A 151 -5.84 -8.86 -18.06
C VAL A 151 -5.47 -10.03 -18.96
N LYS A 152 -4.22 -10.07 -19.45
CA LYS A 152 -3.73 -11.14 -20.32
C LYS A 152 -3.81 -12.52 -19.65
N GLU A 153 -3.46 -12.61 -18.37
CA GLU A 153 -3.56 -13.87 -17.61
C GLU A 153 -4.99 -14.40 -17.56
N ILE A 154 -5.98 -13.54 -17.31
CA ILE A 154 -7.40 -13.95 -17.30
C ILE A 154 -7.89 -14.35 -18.70
N ARG A 155 -7.52 -13.58 -19.73
CA ARG A 155 -7.86 -13.92 -21.13
C ARG A 155 -7.27 -15.26 -21.58
N LEU A 156 -6.05 -15.58 -21.13
CA LEU A 156 -5.44 -16.87 -21.40
C LEU A 156 -6.21 -18.03 -20.78
N ALA A 157 -6.72 -17.86 -19.55
CA ALA A 157 -7.56 -18.87 -18.90
C ALA A 157 -8.88 -19.08 -19.67
N LEU A 158 -9.54 -18.00 -20.09
CA LEU A 158 -10.74 -18.05 -20.93
C LEU A 158 -10.49 -18.77 -22.26
N THR A 159 -9.43 -18.40 -22.96
CA THR A 159 -9.09 -18.97 -24.28
C THR A 159 -8.81 -20.46 -24.17
N LYS A 160 -8.06 -20.86 -23.13
CA LYS A 160 -7.68 -22.27 -22.93
C LYS A 160 -8.75 -23.10 -22.22
N LYS A 161 -9.80 -22.45 -21.71
CA LYS A 161 -10.86 -23.03 -20.86
C LYS A 161 -10.30 -23.84 -19.67
N LYS A 162 -9.12 -23.47 -19.19
CA LYS A 162 -8.44 -24.13 -18.07
C LYS A 162 -7.44 -23.21 -17.41
N ILE A 163 -7.24 -23.41 -16.10
CA ILE A 163 -6.11 -22.88 -15.35
C ILE A 163 -5.21 -24.08 -15.04
N THR A 164 -3.91 -23.95 -15.21
CA THR A 164 -2.98 -25.02 -14.79
C THR A 164 -2.66 -24.84 -13.31
N PHE A 165 -2.53 -25.93 -12.55
CA PHE A 165 -2.17 -25.87 -11.13
C PHE A 165 -0.96 -24.95 -10.84
N ARG A 166 0.10 -25.03 -11.66
CA ARG A 166 1.29 -24.17 -11.55
C ARG A 166 1.02 -22.65 -11.61
N ASN A 167 -0.09 -22.25 -12.24
CA ASN A 167 -0.46 -20.85 -12.44
C ASN A 167 -1.64 -20.41 -11.56
N ILE A 168 -2.18 -21.26 -10.68
CA ILE A 168 -3.40 -20.94 -9.93
C ILE A 168 -3.23 -19.73 -9.00
N LEU A 169 -2.08 -19.61 -8.34
CA LEU A 169 -1.75 -18.47 -7.48
C LEU A 169 -1.65 -17.18 -8.30
N ARG A 170 -0.89 -17.20 -9.41
CA ARG A 170 -0.75 -16.06 -10.31
C ARG A 170 -2.09 -15.61 -10.89
N PHE A 171 -2.95 -16.56 -11.19
CA PHE A 171 -4.31 -16.31 -11.65
C PHE A 171 -5.15 -15.65 -10.54
N GLY A 172 -5.10 -16.19 -9.31
CA GLY A 172 -5.75 -15.62 -8.13
C GLY A 172 -5.32 -14.18 -7.86
N ASP A 173 -4.01 -13.89 -7.91
CA ASP A 173 -3.47 -12.53 -7.78
C ASP A 173 -4.01 -11.60 -8.87
N SER A 174 -4.12 -12.09 -10.11
CA SER A 174 -4.64 -11.30 -11.23
C SER A 174 -6.13 -10.98 -11.06
N MET A 175 -6.91 -11.95 -10.58
CA MET A 175 -8.32 -11.73 -10.23
C MET A 175 -8.47 -10.73 -9.07
N ALA A 176 -7.67 -10.88 -8.02
CA ALA A 176 -7.66 -9.97 -6.88
C ALA A 176 -7.32 -8.54 -7.32
N TYR A 177 -6.27 -8.38 -8.13
CA TYR A 177 -5.85 -7.09 -8.66
C TYR A 177 -6.97 -6.41 -9.45
N LEU A 178 -7.53 -7.08 -10.46
CA LEU A 178 -8.55 -6.49 -11.32
C LEU A 178 -9.83 -6.17 -10.56
N ARG A 179 -10.21 -7.00 -9.58
CA ARG A 179 -11.40 -6.77 -8.75
C ARG A 179 -11.21 -5.56 -7.84
N GLN A 180 -10.10 -5.52 -7.09
CA GLN A 180 -9.84 -4.45 -6.12
C GLN A 180 -9.59 -3.11 -6.79
N CYS A 181 -8.96 -3.10 -7.97
CA CYS A 181 -8.75 -1.88 -8.75
C CYS A 181 -9.98 -1.45 -9.58
N GLY A 182 -11.12 -2.14 -9.48
CA GLY A 182 -12.33 -1.81 -10.24
C GLY A 182 -12.24 -2.02 -11.76
N LEU A 183 -11.28 -2.82 -12.23
CA LEU A 183 -10.93 -2.98 -13.65
C LEU A 183 -11.71 -4.10 -14.35
N ILE A 184 -12.44 -4.92 -13.61
CA ILE A 184 -13.18 -6.07 -14.18
C ILE A 184 -14.11 -5.63 -15.32
N LYS A 185 -14.99 -4.66 -15.04
CA LYS A 185 -15.98 -4.17 -16.02
C LYS A 185 -15.35 -3.44 -17.21
N LYS A 186 -14.11 -2.94 -17.06
CA LYS A 186 -13.36 -2.28 -18.14
C LYS A 186 -12.90 -3.27 -19.21
N TYR A 187 -12.58 -4.51 -18.82
CA TYR A 187 -11.89 -5.46 -19.70
C TYR A 187 -12.70 -6.71 -20.04
N PHE A 188 -13.71 -7.03 -19.24
CA PHE A 188 -14.48 -8.25 -19.34
C PHE A 188 -15.97 -7.97 -19.20
N THR A 189 -16.74 -8.68 -19.98
CA THR A 189 -18.19 -8.76 -19.85
C THR A 189 -18.58 -9.60 -18.63
N PHE A 190 -19.84 -9.47 -18.21
CA PHE A 190 -20.40 -10.30 -17.14
C PHE A 190 -20.25 -11.81 -17.44
N TRP A 191 -20.52 -12.22 -18.69
CA TRP A 191 -20.44 -13.61 -19.13
C TRP A 191 -19.03 -14.17 -19.10
N GLU A 192 -18.04 -13.38 -19.54
CA GLU A 192 -16.63 -13.77 -19.46
C GLU A 192 -16.19 -13.97 -18.02
N ILE A 193 -16.64 -13.12 -17.09
CA ILE A 193 -16.29 -13.26 -15.67
C ILE A 193 -16.97 -14.47 -15.03
N ASP A 194 -18.24 -14.72 -15.33
CA ASP A 194 -18.93 -15.92 -14.84
C ASP A 194 -18.20 -17.18 -15.33
N GLU A 195 -17.85 -17.23 -16.61
CA GLU A 195 -17.09 -18.36 -17.17
C GLU A 195 -15.72 -18.52 -16.49
N VAL A 196 -15.00 -17.42 -16.27
CA VAL A 196 -13.72 -17.45 -15.53
C VAL A 196 -13.88 -18.06 -14.14
N ILE A 197 -14.95 -17.68 -13.41
CA ILE A 197 -15.24 -18.21 -12.08
C ILE A 197 -15.55 -19.71 -12.15
N GLN A 198 -16.29 -20.17 -13.16
CA GLN A 198 -16.54 -21.59 -13.36
C GLN A 198 -15.23 -22.35 -13.62
N ILE A 199 -14.37 -21.86 -14.52
CA ILE A 199 -13.06 -22.49 -14.79
C ILE A 199 -12.24 -22.61 -13.50
N TRP A 200 -12.23 -21.55 -12.67
CA TRP A 200 -11.47 -21.55 -11.42
C TRP A 200 -12.00 -22.56 -10.40
N LYS A 201 -13.31 -22.65 -10.20
CA LYS A 201 -13.94 -23.63 -9.29
C LYS A 201 -13.60 -25.06 -9.65
N HIS A 202 -13.54 -25.39 -10.94
CA HIS A 202 -13.21 -26.74 -11.42
C HIS A 202 -11.69 -27.05 -11.42
N THR A 203 -10.84 -26.06 -11.13
CA THR A 203 -9.37 -26.21 -11.09
C THR A 203 -8.81 -26.17 -9.66
N GLY A 204 -9.54 -25.60 -8.70
CA GLY A 204 -9.10 -25.54 -7.30
C GLY A 204 -9.02 -26.93 -6.65
N PRO A 205 -8.17 -27.12 -5.64
CA PRO A 205 -8.27 -28.31 -4.80
C PRO A 205 -9.64 -28.31 -4.12
N ASN A 206 -10.37 -29.43 -4.23
CA ASN A 206 -11.52 -29.71 -3.36
C ASN A 206 -11.07 -29.78 -1.90
#